data_AF-A0A8T3MGN6-F1
#
_entry.id   AF-A0A8T3MGN6-F1
#
_cell.length_a   1.000
_cell.length_b   1.000
_cell.length_c   1.000
_cell.angle_alpha   90.00
_cell.angle_beta   90.00
_cell.angle_gamma   90.00
#
_symmetry.space_group_name_H-M   'P 1'
#
loop_
_entity.id
_entity.type
_entity.pdbx_description
1 polymer ?
#
loop_
_entity_poly.entity_id
_entity_poly.type
_entity_poly.pdbx_seq_one_letter_code
_entity_poly.pdbx_strand_id
1 'polypeptide(L)'
;MRRAPAAALSVWLLLVLLPAAVAGAEPSPSARGGDPRSAGEGPGLVGDPLFALGLVIAIALATILVTTVWVRMTAERHRRRPPTGR
;
A
#
# COMPACT_ATOMS: atom_id res chain seq x y z
N MET A 1 -1.25 -3.52 30.15
CA MET A 1 -1.82 -4.07 28.91
C MET A 1 -2.06 -2.95 27.87
N ARG A 2 -1.01 -2.32 27.32
CA ARG A 2 -1.13 -1.19 26.36
C ARG A 2 -0.31 -1.45 25.08
N ARG A 3 -0.58 -2.56 24.38
CA ARG A 3 -0.02 -2.86 23.05
C ARG A 3 -1.10 -3.01 21.95
N ALA A 4 -2.36 -2.71 22.29
CA ALA A 4 -3.50 -2.93 21.41
C ALA A 4 -3.53 -2.10 20.09
N PRO A 5 -3.07 -0.83 20.01
CA PRO A 5 -3.31 -0.05 18.80
C PRO A 5 -2.40 -0.46 17.64
N ALA A 6 -1.18 -0.92 17.93
CA ALA A 6 -0.24 -1.40 16.92
C ALA A 6 -0.75 -2.69 16.27
N ALA A 7 -1.26 -3.63 17.06
CA ALA A 7 -1.80 -4.89 16.54
C ALA A 7 -3.03 -4.67 15.63
N ALA A 8 -3.91 -3.74 16.00
CA ALA A 8 -5.08 -3.39 15.18
C ALA A 8 -4.67 -2.73 13.84
N LEU A 9 -3.69 -1.82 13.86
CA LEU A 9 -3.18 -1.18 12.65
C LEU A 9 -2.49 -2.18 11.72
N SER A 10 -1.74 -3.13 12.28
CA SER A 10 -1.08 -4.20 11.53
C SER A 10 -2.07 -5.15 10.86
N VAL A 11 -3.13 -5.55 11.57
CA VAL A 11 -4.18 -6.41 11.01
C VAL A 11 -4.96 -5.66 9.92
N TRP A 12 -5.23 -4.37 10.12
CA TRP A 12 -5.91 -3.55 9.13
C TRP A 12 -5.06 -3.34 7.87
N LEU A 13 -3.76 -3.05 8.03
CA LEU A 13 -2.81 -2.95 6.91
C LEU A 13 -2.64 -4.29 6.18
N LEU A 14 -2.63 -5.41 6.91
CA LEU A 14 -2.60 -6.76 6.36
C LEU A 14 -3.83 -7.04 5.49
N LEU A 15 -5.03 -6.60 5.91
CA LEU A 15 -6.27 -6.76 5.15
C LEU A 15 -6.36 -5.85 3.91
N VAL A 16 -5.80 -4.64 3.97
CA VAL A 16 -5.77 -3.69 2.84
C VAL A 16 -4.73 -4.08 1.79
N LEU A 17 -3.61 -4.67 2.21
CA LEU A 17 -2.59 -5.22 1.32
C LEU A 17 -2.92 -6.63 0.84
N LEU A 18 -3.84 -7.36 1.50
CA LEU A 18 -4.41 -8.57 0.93
C LEU A 18 -5.26 -8.14 -0.27
N PRO A 19 -4.89 -8.49 -1.51
CA PRO A 19 -5.76 -8.26 -2.65
C PRO A 19 -6.99 -9.15 -2.44
N ALA A 20 -8.12 -8.58 -2.02
CA ALA A 20 -9.39 -9.29 -1.86
C ALA A 20 -10.04 -9.62 -3.22
N ALA A 21 -9.26 -10.02 -4.21
CA ALA A 21 -9.72 -10.33 -5.56
C ALA A 21 -8.95 -11.51 -6.18
N VAL A 22 -8.68 -12.55 -5.40
CA VAL A 22 -8.45 -13.89 -5.94
C VAL A 22 -9.68 -14.76 -5.64
N ALA A 23 -10.86 -14.26 -6.03
CA ALA A 23 -11.85 -15.19 -6.53
C ALA A 23 -11.27 -15.66 -7.87
N GLY A 24 -10.72 -16.88 -7.90
CA GLY A 24 -10.33 -17.49 -9.16
C GLY A 24 -11.56 -17.46 -10.05
N ALA A 25 -11.54 -16.61 -11.07
CA ALA A 25 -12.60 -16.61 -12.06
C ALA A 25 -12.60 -18.02 -12.67
N GLU A 26 -13.68 -18.78 -12.47
CA GLU A 26 -13.92 -19.93 -13.33
C GLU A 26 -13.89 -19.40 -14.77
N PRO A 27 -13.13 -20.03 -15.68
CA PRO A 27 -13.10 -19.59 -17.07
C PRO A 27 -14.47 -19.86 -17.70
N SER A 28 -15.41 -18.93 -17.51
CA SER A 28 -16.57 -18.80 -18.38
C SER A 28 -16.06 -18.14 -19.66
N PRO A 29 -16.31 -18.72 -20.85
CA PRO A 29 -15.98 -18.04 -22.10
C PRO A 29 -16.70 -16.69 -22.09
N SER A 30 -15.92 -15.62 -21.94
CA SER A 30 -16.43 -14.26 -22.04
C SER A 30 -16.20 -13.79 -23.46
N ALA A 31 -17.22 -13.21 -24.09
CA ALA A 31 -17.11 -12.62 -25.43
C ALA A 31 -16.18 -11.38 -25.47
N ARG A 32 -15.44 -11.11 -24.39
CA ARG A 32 -14.65 -9.91 -24.11
C ARG A 32 -13.26 -10.25 -23.57
N GLY A 33 -12.73 -11.43 -23.89
CA GLY A 33 -11.33 -11.79 -23.67
C GLY A 33 -10.55 -11.58 -24.96
N GLY A 34 -9.61 -10.64 -24.97
CA GLY A 34 -8.72 -10.41 -26.11
C GLY A 34 -7.69 -11.53 -26.28
N ASP A 35 -6.94 -11.50 -27.38
CA ASP A 35 -5.89 -12.49 -27.64
C ASP A 35 -4.76 -12.31 -26.62
N PRO A 36 -4.42 -13.31 -25.79
CA PRO A 36 -3.31 -13.21 -24.86
C PRO A 36 -1.95 -12.96 -25.53
N ARG A 37 -1.86 -13.18 -26.85
CA ARG A 37 -0.66 -12.90 -27.66
C ARG A 37 -0.58 -11.44 -28.11
N SER A 38 -1.65 -10.67 -27.97
CA SER A 38 -1.72 -9.24 -28.25
C SER A 38 -1.32 -8.44 -27.01
N ALA A 39 -0.51 -7.40 -27.22
CA ALA A 39 -0.10 -6.51 -26.14
C ALA A 39 -1.32 -5.79 -25.55
N GLY A 40 -1.52 -5.96 -24.24
CA GLY A 40 -2.52 -5.23 -23.46
C GLY A 40 -3.90 -5.86 -23.32
N GLU A 41 -4.10 -7.09 -23.81
CA GLU A 41 -5.33 -7.87 -23.61
C GLU A 41 -5.26 -8.84 -22.42
N GLY A 42 -4.21 -8.75 -21.61
CA GLY A 42 -4.03 -9.57 -20.40
C GLY A 42 -4.83 -9.06 -19.19
N PRO A 43 -5.26 -9.94 -18.27
CA PRO A 43 -6.02 -9.57 -17.08
C PRO A 43 -5.21 -8.65 -16.13
N GLY A 44 -5.89 -7.67 -15.53
CA GLY A 44 -5.29 -6.71 -14.59
C GLY A 44 -4.76 -5.45 -15.28
N LEU A 45 -3.63 -4.91 -14.80
CA LEU A 45 -2.99 -3.70 -15.35
C LEU A 45 -2.04 -4.01 -16.53
N VAL A 46 -2.12 -5.22 -17.09
CA VAL A 46 -1.16 -5.75 -18.08
C VAL A 46 -1.25 -5.02 -19.44
N GLY A 47 -2.27 -4.16 -19.65
CA GLY A 47 -2.42 -3.31 -20.82
C GLY A 47 -2.24 -1.80 -20.61
N ASP A 48 -1.94 -1.35 -19.39
CA ASP A 48 -1.73 0.07 -19.11
C ASP A 48 -0.47 0.29 -18.25
N PRO A 49 0.72 0.26 -18.87
CA PRO A 49 1.98 0.37 -18.14
C PRO A 49 2.17 1.75 -17.48
N LEU A 50 1.62 2.81 -18.06
CA LEU A 50 1.74 4.16 -17.51
C LEU A 50 0.86 4.32 -16.27
N PHE A 51 -0.36 3.79 -16.29
CA PHE A 51 -1.22 3.76 -15.11
C PHE A 51 -0.59 2.95 -13.98
N ALA A 52 -0.03 1.77 -14.29
CA ALA A 52 0.65 0.95 -13.29
C ALA A 52 1.84 1.70 -12.65
N LEU A 53 2.67 2.36 -13.45
CA LEU A 53 3.78 3.17 -12.96
C LEU A 53 3.29 4.35 -12.10
N GLY A 54 2.25 5.05 -12.54
CA GLY A 54 1.63 6.14 -11.80
C GLY A 54 1.14 5.70 -10.41
N LEU A 55 0.51 4.53 -10.33
CA LEU A 55 0.05 3.94 -9.07
C LEU A 55 1.21 3.66 -8.11
N VAL A 56 2.32 3.09 -8.60
CA VAL A 56 3.52 2.82 -7.79
C VAL A 56 4.12 4.11 -7.24
N ILE A 57 4.24 5.14 -8.07
CA ILE A 57 4.77 6.46 -7.65
C ILE A 57 3.87 7.08 -6.58
N ALA A 58 2.55 7.02 -6.76
CA ALA A 58 1.59 7.54 -5.79
C ALA A 58 1.73 6.86 -4.42
N ILE A 59 1.88 5.53 -4.39
CA ILE A 59 2.09 4.76 -3.15
C ILE A 59 3.42 5.13 -2.49
N ALA A 60 4.50 5.28 -3.27
CA ALA A 60 5.81 5.68 -2.75
C ALA A 60 5.75 7.04 -2.07
N LEU A 61 5.13 8.04 -2.71
CA LEU A 61 4.97 9.38 -2.16
C LEU A 61 4.10 9.40 -0.90
N ALA A 62 2.99 8.67 -0.90
CA ALA A 62 2.13 8.54 0.27
C ALA A 62 2.90 7.94 1.46
N THR A 63 3.72 6.92 1.21
CA THR A 63 4.54 6.26 2.24
C THR A 63 5.57 7.21 2.84
N ILE A 64 6.28 7.97 1.99
CA ILE A 64 7.24 8.97 2.44
C ILE A 64 6.53 10.00 3.33
N LEU A 65 5.41 10.55 2.86
CA LEU A 65 4.65 11.56 3.58
C LEU A 65 4.22 11.08 4.98
N VAL A 66 3.59 9.90 5.04
CA VAL A 66 3.14 9.29 6.31
C VAL A 66 4.32 9.09 7.26
N THR A 67 5.43 8.58 6.75
CA THR A 67 6.64 8.33 7.55
C THR A 67 7.22 9.62 8.10
N THR A 68 7.37 10.65 7.26
CA THR A 68 7.91 11.94 7.69
C THR A 68 7.02 12.59 8.74
N VAL A 69 5.69 12.56 8.55
CA VAL A 69 4.73 13.08 9.52
C VAL A 69 4.85 12.33 10.85
N TRP A 70 4.90 11.00 10.82
CA TRP A 70 5.06 10.17 12.01
C TRP A 70 6.35 10.47 12.78
N VAL A 71 7.48 10.54 12.08
CA VAL A 71 8.78 10.87 12.68
C VAL A 71 8.75 12.26 13.29
N ARG A 72 8.18 13.26 12.58
CA ARG A 72 8.09 14.63 13.09
C ARG A 72 7.24 14.71 14.36
N MET A 73 6.09 14.04 14.39
CA MET A 73 5.20 14.02 15.55
C MET A 73 5.84 13.33 16.77
N THR A 74 6.71 12.33 16.54
CA THR A 74 7.34 11.56 17.62
C THR A 74 8.67 12.16 18.10
N ALA A 75 9.46 12.77 17.21
CA ALA A 75 10.75 13.39 17.55
C ALA A 75 10.63 14.61 18.47
N GLU A 76 9.53 15.38 18.37
CA GLU A 76 9.29 16.57 19.18
C GLU A 76 9.22 16.27 20.69
N ARG A 77 8.92 15.02 21.07
CA ARG A 77 8.88 14.58 22.48
C ARG A 77 10.26 14.46 23.11
N HIS A 78 11.32 14.21 22.34
CA HIS A 78 12.66 13.99 22.87
C HIS A 78 13.46 15.28 23.09
N ARG A 79 13.15 16.36 22.37
CA ARG A 79 13.83 17.65 22.49
C ARG A 79 13.47 18.44 23.76
N ARG A 80 12.39 18.07 24.46
CA ARG A 80 11.93 18.77 25.68
C ARG A 80 12.55 18.26 26.98
N ARG A 81 13.50 17.32 26.95
CA ARG A 81 14.23 16.92 28.17
C ARG A 81 15.30 17.97 28.50
N PRO A 82 15.23 18.65 29.66
CA PRO A 82 16.29 19.54 30.09
C PRO A 82 17.60 18.75 30.30
N PRO A 83 18.77 19.35 30.03
CA PRO A 83 20.04 18.76 30.41
C PRO A 83 20.08 18.65 31.94
N THR A 84 20.16 17.44 32.45
CA THR A 84 20.46 17.20 33.86
C THR A 84 21.92 17.57 34.08
N GLY A 85 22.15 18.80 34.55
CA GLY A 85 23.46 19.25 34.98
C GLY A 85 24.00 18.36 36.09
N ARG A 86 25.24 17.90 35.91
CA ARG A 86 26.15 17.44 36.95
C ARG A 86 27.47 18.17 36.75
#